data_AF-A0A4U2Z4M7-F1
#
_entry.id   AF-A0A4U2Z4M7-F1
#
_cell.length_a   1.000
_cell.length_b   1.000
_cell.length_c   1.000
_cell.angle_alpha   90.00
_cell.angle_beta   90.00
_cell.angle_gamma   90.00
#
_symmetry.space_group_name_H-M   'P 1'
#
loop_
_entity.id
_entity.type
_entity.pdbx_description
1 polymer ?
#
loop_
_entity_poly.entity_id
_entity_poly.type
_entity_poly.pdbx_seq_one_letter_code
_entity_poly.pdbx_strand_id
1 'polypeptide(L)'
;MDELIKRDDTNMPEPTVVALNNHMEIGILRGFEIDVKNTKKYMRNVLFIVGNEVITDNFADTILLKEELKLFDKGDEQNTFFKVVQRELNGKKVISLELSLDDGKKIYISKSEAKAIVDIWNMAMQGYSFARILEYENTQTLESWTDMLYQSNLLKLGK
;
A
#
# COMPACT_ATOMS: atom_id res chain seq x y z
N MET A 1 -15.98 23.58 -20.59
CA MET A 1 -14.54 23.62 -20.85
C MET A 1 -13.89 23.58 -19.49
N ASP A 2 -13.50 22.39 -19.06
CA ASP A 2 -12.75 22.24 -17.82
C ASP A 2 -11.32 22.69 -18.12
N GLU A 3 -10.91 23.79 -17.47
CA GLU A 3 -9.51 24.18 -17.45
C GLU A 3 -8.74 23.07 -16.76
N LEU A 4 -8.00 22.31 -17.56
CA LEU A 4 -6.92 21.42 -17.11
C LEU A 4 -6.07 22.20 -16.11
N ILE A 5 -6.17 21.80 -14.84
CA ILE A 5 -5.32 22.26 -13.76
C ILE A 5 -3.88 22.08 -14.23
N LYS A 6 -3.20 23.19 -14.51
CA LYS A 6 -1.77 23.19 -14.81
C LYS A 6 -1.08 22.50 -13.63
N ARG A 7 -0.43 21.36 -13.90
CA ARG A 7 0.53 20.76 -12.96
C ARG A 7 1.58 21.82 -12.68
N ASP A 8 1.62 22.29 -11.44
CA ASP A 8 2.79 22.96 -10.92
C ASP A 8 3.76 21.84 -10.55
N ASP A 9 4.75 21.58 -11.41
CA ASP A 9 5.76 20.52 -11.23
C ASP A 9 6.60 20.70 -9.94
N THR A 10 6.31 21.73 -9.14
CA THR A 10 6.90 22.01 -7.84
C THR A 10 6.16 21.39 -6.65
N ASN A 11 4.96 20.85 -6.83
CA ASN A 11 4.16 20.21 -5.77
C ASN A 11 4.19 18.68 -5.85
N MET A 12 5.38 18.09 -5.67
CA MET A 12 5.46 16.64 -5.50
C MET A 12 4.72 16.20 -4.23
N PRO A 13 3.96 15.09 -4.26
CA PRO A 13 3.30 14.60 -3.07
C PRO A 13 4.32 14.24 -1.99
N GLU A 14 4.10 14.68 -0.75
CA GLU A 14 4.93 14.31 0.40
C GLU A 14 4.59 12.87 0.81
N PRO A 15 5.52 11.91 0.72
CA PRO A 15 5.27 10.55 1.14
C PRO A 15 5.35 10.43 2.67
N THR A 16 4.43 9.68 3.26
CA THR A 16 4.47 9.34 4.69
C THR A 16 4.12 7.88 4.90
N VAL A 17 5.03 7.15 5.54
CA VAL A 17 4.81 5.74 5.89
C VAL A 17 4.06 5.62 7.22
N VAL A 18 3.07 4.74 7.27
CA VAL A 18 2.43 4.28 8.52
C VAL A 18 2.70 2.80 8.66
N ALA A 19 3.34 2.41 9.78
CA ALA A 19 3.58 1.01 10.07
C ALA A 19 2.26 0.30 10.42
N LEU A 20 2.01 -0.84 9.76
CA LEU A 20 0.91 -1.76 10.08
C LEU A 20 1.41 -2.99 10.85
N ASN A 21 2.66 -3.42 10.59
CA ASN A 21 3.35 -4.43 11.38
C ASN A 21 4.88 -4.20 11.31
N ASN A 22 5.49 -3.80 12.42
CA ASN A 22 6.93 -3.50 12.48
C ASN A 22 7.82 -4.74 12.30
N HIS A 23 7.40 -5.91 12.78
CA HIS A 23 8.22 -7.12 12.72
C HIS A 23 8.36 -7.62 11.27
N MET A 24 7.30 -7.50 10.48
CA MET A 24 7.29 -7.87 9.07
C MET A 24 7.60 -6.69 8.14
N GLU A 25 7.89 -5.50 8.70
CA GLU A 25 8.12 -4.26 7.95
C GLU A 25 6.96 -3.89 7.01
N ILE A 26 5.73 -4.30 7.37
CA ILE A 26 4.53 -4.02 6.59
C ILE A 26 4.03 -2.62 6.94
N GLY A 27 3.78 -1.81 5.93
CA GLY A 27 3.27 -0.46 6.10
C GLY A 27 2.36 -0.02 4.95
N ILE A 28 1.84 1.18 5.10
CA ILE A 28 1.22 1.93 4.02
C ILE A 28 1.99 3.19 3.75
N LEU A 29 2.28 3.42 2.48
CA LEU A 29 2.83 4.66 1.99
C LEU A 29 1.66 5.56 1.60
N ARG A 30 1.54 6.73 2.24
CA ARG A 30 0.55 7.74 1.89
C ARG A 30 1.23 8.86 1.11
N GLY A 31 0.77 9.14 -0.10
CA GLY A 31 1.21 10.30 -0.87
C GLY A 31 0.27 11.49 -0.64
N PHE A 32 0.80 12.67 -0.33
CA PHE A 32 0.00 13.84 -0.03
C PHE A 32 0.34 15.06 -0.87
N GLU A 33 -0.65 15.68 -1.48
CA GLU A 33 -0.49 17.01 -2.08
C GLU A 33 -0.85 18.10 -1.07
N ILE A 34 0.01 19.10 -0.95
CA ILE A 34 -0.22 20.28 -0.09
C ILE A 34 -0.65 21.44 -0.98
N ASP A 35 -1.93 21.80 -0.88
CA ASP A 35 -2.44 23.05 -1.44
C ASP A 35 -2.10 24.19 -0.47
N VAL A 36 -0.95 24.82 -0.71
CA VAL A 36 -0.44 25.93 0.09
C VAL A 36 -1.40 27.13 0.10
N LYS A 37 -2.13 27.35 -1.01
CA LYS A 37 -3.06 28.48 -1.14
C LYS A 37 -4.28 28.31 -0.24
N ASN A 38 -4.81 27.10 -0.16
CA ASN A 38 -6.00 26.79 0.65
C ASN A 38 -5.68 26.14 1.99
N THR A 39 -4.40 26.00 2.35
CA THR A 39 -3.94 25.30 3.57
C THR A 39 -4.55 23.90 3.73
N LYS A 40 -4.76 23.20 2.62
CA LYS A 40 -5.37 21.86 2.59
C LYS A 40 -4.34 20.80 2.21
N LYS A 41 -4.38 19.65 2.89
CA LYS A 41 -3.58 18.47 2.58
C LYS A 41 -4.51 17.40 2.02
N TYR A 42 -4.27 16.97 0.79
CA TYR A 42 -5.06 15.96 0.10
C TYR A 42 -4.26 14.68 -0.02
N MET A 43 -4.83 13.57 0.46
CA MET A 43 -4.28 12.25 0.17
C MET A 43 -4.50 11.95 -1.31
N ARG A 44 -3.41 11.58 -1.99
CA ARG A 44 -3.37 11.31 -3.42
C ARG A 44 -3.20 9.84 -3.74
N ASN A 45 -2.57 9.09 -2.85
CA ASN A 45 -2.47 7.65 -2.97
C ASN A 45 -2.19 7.00 -1.61
N VAL A 46 -2.52 5.72 -1.52
CA VAL A 46 -2.09 4.82 -0.46
C VAL A 46 -1.61 3.53 -1.11
N LEU A 47 -0.34 3.19 -0.93
CA LEU A 47 0.25 1.95 -1.45
C LEU A 47 0.61 1.03 -0.29
N PHE A 48 0.42 -0.29 -0.47
CA PHE A 48 0.95 -1.29 0.45
C PHE A 48 2.44 -1.47 0.21
N ILE A 49 3.22 -1.42 1.28
CA ILE A 49 4.67 -1.59 1.20
C ILE A 49 5.14 -2.65 2.19
N VAL A 50 6.23 -3.32 1.83
CA VAL A 50 6.94 -4.21 2.74
C VAL A 50 8.45 -3.98 2.64
N GLY A 51 9.04 -3.55 3.75
CA GLY A 51 10.42 -3.07 3.75
C GLY A 51 10.56 -1.87 2.79
N ASN A 52 11.34 -2.04 1.72
CA ASN A 52 11.55 -1.03 0.68
C ASN A 52 10.84 -1.35 -0.64
N GLU A 53 9.95 -2.36 -0.64
CA GLU A 53 9.23 -2.81 -1.82
C GLU A 53 7.78 -2.33 -1.80
N VAL A 54 7.28 -1.90 -2.96
CA VAL A 54 5.89 -1.50 -3.17
C VAL A 54 5.15 -2.70 -3.75
N ILE A 55 4.10 -3.16 -3.06
CA ILE A 55 3.38 -4.40 -3.40
C ILE A 55 2.19 -4.15 -4.31
N THR A 56 1.66 -2.93 -4.29
CA THR A 56 0.44 -2.55 -5.02
C THR A 56 0.70 -1.30 -5.84
N ASP A 57 0.13 -1.21 -7.02
CA ASP A 57 0.42 -0.12 -7.97
C ASP A 57 -0.44 1.13 -7.73
N ASN A 58 -1.62 0.96 -7.14
CA ASN A 58 -2.61 2.02 -6.91
C ASN A 58 -3.51 1.67 -5.72
N PHE A 59 -4.34 2.63 -5.31
CA PHE A 59 -5.27 2.54 -4.20
C PHE A 59 -6.30 1.43 -4.37
N ALA A 60 -6.82 1.21 -5.59
CA ALA A 60 -7.80 0.16 -5.84
C ALA A 60 -7.20 -1.23 -5.59
N ASP A 61 -5.99 -1.48 -6.11
CA ASP A 61 -5.23 -2.70 -5.85
C ASP A 61 -4.92 -2.84 -4.37
N THR A 62 -4.61 -1.73 -3.69
CA THR A 62 -4.38 -1.78 -2.25
C THR A 62 -5.63 -2.11 -1.44
N ILE A 63 -6.79 -1.59 -1.83
CA ILE A 63 -8.07 -1.96 -1.20
C ILE A 63 -8.36 -3.44 -1.45
N LEU A 64 -8.11 -3.96 -2.66
CA LEU A 64 -8.28 -5.38 -2.96
C LEU A 64 -7.36 -6.24 -2.08
N LEU A 65 -6.06 -5.93 -2.01
CA LEU A 65 -5.11 -6.60 -1.14
C LEU A 65 -5.58 -6.60 0.33
N LYS A 66 -6.07 -5.46 0.81
CA LYS A 66 -6.60 -5.33 2.18
C LYS A 66 -7.83 -6.22 2.41
N GLU A 67 -8.75 -6.32 1.45
CA GLU A 67 -9.90 -7.22 1.58
C GLU A 67 -9.47 -8.69 1.50
N GLU A 68 -8.46 -9.04 0.71
CA GLU A 68 -7.87 -10.39 0.70
C GLU A 68 -7.24 -10.76 2.05
N LEU A 69 -6.54 -9.84 2.70
CA LEU A 69 -6.05 -10.04 4.08
C LEU A 69 -7.20 -10.37 5.05
N LYS A 70 -8.36 -9.72 4.87
CA LYS A 70 -9.54 -9.92 5.72
C LYS A 70 -10.23 -11.26 5.45
N LEU A 71 -10.21 -11.74 4.21
CA LEU A 71 -10.75 -13.06 3.83
C LEU A 71 -9.85 -14.21 4.28
N PHE A 72 -8.53 -13.98 4.32
CA PHE A 72 -7.52 -14.96 4.74
C PHE A 72 -7.67 -16.30 3.99
N ASP A 73 -7.89 -17.40 4.71
CA ASP A 73 -8.00 -18.77 4.22
C ASP A 73 -9.32 -19.06 3.48
N LYS A 74 -10.17 -18.03 3.34
CA LYS A 74 -11.42 -18.06 2.59
C LYS A 74 -11.38 -17.16 1.34
N GLY A 75 -10.20 -16.65 0.98
CA GLY A 75 -10.00 -15.74 -0.15
C GLY A 75 -10.35 -16.34 -1.51
N ASP A 76 -10.29 -15.50 -2.53
CA ASP A 76 -10.58 -15.87 -3.92
C ASP A 76 -9.44 -16.72 -4.52
N GLU A 77 -9.77 -17.70 -5.37
CA GLU A 77 -8.76 -18.42 -6.17
C GLU A 77 -8.03 -17.47 -7.14
N GLN A 78 -8.63 -16.32 -7.44
CA GLN A 78 -8.05 -15.24 -8.24
C GLN A 78 -7.16 -14.28 -7.43
N ASN A 79 -6.94 -14.52 -6.13
CA ASN A 79 -6.05 -13.70 -5.32
C ASN A 79 -4.62 -13.73 -5.91
N THR A 80 -4.18 -12.59 -6.42
CA THR A 80 -2.86 -12.41 -7.05
C THR A 80 -1.77 -11.99 -6.06
N PHE A 81 -2.14 -11.55 -4.85
CA PHE A 81 -1.20 -11.02 -3.87
C PHE A 81 -0.67 -12.10 -2.92
N PHE A 82 -1.55 -12.98 -2.43
CA PHE A 82 -1.22 -13.95 -1.39
C PHE A 82 -1.49 -15.37 -1.84
N LYS A 83 -0.61 -16.28 -1.44
CA LYS A 83 -0.83 -17.72 -1.54
C LYS A 83 -1.19 -18.29 -0.18
N VAL A 84 -2.30 -19.02 -0.08
CA VAL A 84 -2.60 -19.79 1.13
C VAL A 84 -1.66 -20.99 1.21
N VAL A 85 -0.90 -21.08 2.29
CA VAL A 85 0.06 -22.17 2.52
C VAL A 85 -0.15 -22.81 3.87
N GLN A 86 0.08 -24.12 3.93
CA GLN A 86 0.17 -24.86 5.18
C GLN A 86 1.65 -25.12 5.50
N ARG A 87 2.07 -24.71 6.69
CA ARG A 87 3.47 -24.82 7.16
C ARG A 87 3.51 -25.57 8.48
N GLU A 88 4.68 -26.09 8.83
CA GLU A 88 4.92 -26.72 10.12
C GLU A 88 5.72 -25.76 11.02
N LEU A 89 5.12 -25.35 12.13
CA LEU A 89 5.78 -24.54 13.17
C LEU A 89 5.69 -25.29 14.49
N ASN A 90 6.84 -25.56 15.11
CA ASN A 90 6.92 -26.26 16.40
C ASN A 90 6.15 -27.59 16.42
N GLY A 91 6.25 -28.37 15.33
CA GLY A 91 5.56 -29.66 15.18
C GLY A 91 4.04 -29.56 14.96
N LYS A 92 3.51 -28.35 14.69
CA LYS A 92 2.09 -28.10 14.41
C LYS A 92 1.89 -27.55 13.02
N LYS A 93 0.89 -28.07 12.33
CA LYS A 93 0.43 -27.52 11.05
C LYS A 93 -0.30 -26.20 11.29
N VAL A 94 0.16 -25.16 10.61
CA VAL A 94 -0.42 -23.81 10.66
C VAL A 94 -0.72 -23.33 9.25
N ILE A 95 -1.82 -22.63 9.09
CA ILE A 95 -2.19 -21.98 7.82
C ILE A 95 -1.67 -20.53 7.86
N SER A 96 -1.09 -20.07 6.77
CA SER A 96 -0.59 -18.70 6.62
C SER A 96 -0.87 -18.20 5.21
N LEU A 97 -0.99 -16.88 5.07
CA LEU A 97 -0.83 -16.22 3.79
C LEU A 97 0.66 -16.06 3.52
N GLU A 98 1.13 -16.47 2.36
CA GLU A 98 2.47 -16.22 1.85
C GLU A 98 2.40 -15.04 0.86
N LEU A 99 3.15 -13.99 1.15
CA LEU A 99 3.48 -12.92 0.23
C LEU A 99 4.91 -13.12 -0.26
N SER A 100 5.12 -13.17 -1.58
CA SER A 100 6.46 -13.26 -2.17
C SER A 100 6.90 -11.87 -2.61
N LEU A 101 8.12 -11.50 -2.24
CA LEU A 101 8.76 -10.24 -2.62
C LEU A 101 9.66 -10.45 -3.85
N ASP A 102 9.97 -9.35 -4.55
CA ASP A 102 10.79 -9.36 -5.77
C ASP A 102 12.21 -9.88 -5.54
N ASP A 103 12.76 -9.68 -4.33
CA ASP A 103 14.07 -10.20 -3.92
C ASP A 103 14.05 -11.72 -3.59
N GLY A 104 12.89 -12.38 -3.73
CA GLY A 104 12.67 -13.78 -3.43
C GLY A 104 12.40 -14.07 -1.95
N LYS A 105 12.42 -13.06 -1.08
CA LYS A 105 12.01 -13.19 0.33
C LYS A 105 10.52 -13.52 0.39
N LYS A 106 10.16 -14.36 1.36
CA LYS A 106 8.77 -14.73 1.63
C LYS A 106 8.35 -14.26 3.00
N ILE A 107 7.20 -13.62 3.06
CA ILE A 107 6.58 -13.18 4.30
C ILE A 107 5.35 -14.03 4.53
N TYR A 108 5.21 -14.45 5.78
CA TYR A 108 4.13 -15.33 6.15
C TYR A 108 3.28 -14.70 7.24
N ILE A 109 2.04 -14.44 6.89
CA ILE A 109 1.10 -13.70 7.73
C ILE A 109 0.12 -14.71 8.32
N SER A 110 0.02 -14.74 9.64
CA SER A 110 -0.99 -15.51 10.36
C SER A 110 -2.36 -14.83 10.32
N LYS A 111 -3.41 -15.58 10.66
CA LYS A 111 -4.79 -15.05 10.68
C LYS A 111 -4.97 -13.86 11.62
N SER A 112 -4.32 -13.90 12.79
CA SER A 112 -4.34 -12.80 13.76
C SER A 112 -3.59 -11.58 13.26
N GLU A 113 -2.45 -11.77 12.59
CA GLU A 113 -1.68 -10.66 12.02
C GLU A 113 -2.44 -10.00 10.88
N ALA A 114 -3.05 -10.78 9.97
CA ALA A 114 -3.85 -10.24 8.88
C ALA A 114 -5.00 -9.37 9.42
N LYS A 115 -5.71 -9.85 10.46
CA LYS A 115 -6.74 -9.07 11.14
C LYS A 115 -6.19 -7.78 11.76
N ALA A 116 -5.07 -7.85 12.48
CA ALA A 116 -4.47 -6.68 13.10
C ALA A 116 -4.01 -5.63 12.08
N ILE A 117 -3.40 -6.06 10.97
CA ILE A 117 -3.00 -5.19 9.85
C ILE A 117 -4.21 -4.43 9.30
N VAL A 118 -5.32 -5.14 9.04
CA VAL A 118 -6.58 -4.54 8.55
C VAL A 118 -7.18 -3.56 9.58
N ASP A 119 -7.17 -3.91 10.85
CA ASP A 119 -7.73 -3.06 11.90
C ASP A 119 -6.92 -1.75 12.05
N ILE A 120 -5.58 -1.81 12.02
CA ILE A 120 -4.69 -0.63 12.06
C ILE A 120 -4.84 0.21 10.78
N TRP A 121 -4.93 -0.43 9.61
CA TRP A 121 -5.21 0.25 8.35
C TRP A 121 -6.47 1.12 8.45
N ASN A 122 -7.56 0.53 8.95
CA ASN A 122 -8.85 1.24 9.03
C ASN A 122 -8.73 2.48 9.93
N MET A 123 -8.04 2.37 11.07
CA MET A 123 -7.76 3.52 11.95
C MET A 123 -6.93 4.59 11.25
N ALA A 124 -5.94 4.19 10.43
CA ALA A 124 -5.09 5.13 9.68
C ALA A 124 -5.84 5.89 8.58
N MET A 125 -6.96 5.35 8.07
CA MET A 125 -7.70 5.90 6.94
C MET A 125 -8.93 6.75 7.31
N GLN A 126 -9.43 6.67 8.55
CA GLN A 126 -10.67 7.34 8.98
C GLN A 126 -10.70 8.88 8.81
N GLY A 127 -9.57 9.54 8.54
CA GLY A 127 -9.48 10.99 8.37
C GLY A 127 -9.48 11.52 6.93
N TYR A 128 -9.61 10.68 5.88
CA TYR A 128 -9.35 11.08 4.50
C TYR A 128 -10.55 10.92 3.54
N SER A 129 -10.70 11.85 2.58
CA SER A 129 -11.80 11.88 1.60
C SER A 129 -11.50 11.03 0.36
N PHE A 130 -12.06 9.81 0.30
CA PHE A 130 -11.84 8.82 -0.76
C PHE A 130 -12.08 9.31 -2.20
N ALA A 131 -13.09 10.16 -2.44
CA ALA A 131 -13.39 10.65 -3.79
C ALA A 131 -12.22 11.41 -4.43
N ARG A 132 -11.43 12.13 -3.63
CA ARG A 132 -10.27 12.90 -4.10
C ARG A 132 -9.06 12.04 -4.45
N ILE A 133 -8.99 10.82 -3.90
CA ILE A 133 -7.95 9.84 -4.24
C ILE A 133 -8.23 9.33 -5.65
N LEU A 134 -9.45 8.85 -5.90
CA LEU A 134 -9.85 8.27 -7.19
C LEU A 134 -9.77 9.29 -8.35
N GLU A 135 -10.22 10.53 -8.13
CA GLU A 135 -10.06 11.60 -9.12
C GLU A 135 -8.59 11.83 -9.51
N TYR A 136 -7.69 11.74 -8.54
CA TYR A 136 -6.26 11.95 -8.76
C TYR A 136 -5.62 10.78 -9.51
N GLU A 137 -5.95 9.53 -9.15
CA GLU A 137 -5.39 8.34 -9.80
C GLU A 137 -5.62 8.29 -11.31
N ASN A 138 -6.77 8.78 -11.79
CA ASN A 138 -7.05 8.89 -13.22
C ASN A 138 -6.03 9.75 -14.00
N THR A 139 -5.22 10.53 -13.30
CA THR A 139 -4.21 11.44 -13.88
C THR A 139 -2.77 10.97 -13.68
N GLN A 140 -2.53 9.82 -13.04
CA GLN A 140 -1.20 9.34 -12.67
C GLN A 140 -0.85 7.99 -13.30
N THR A 141 0.45 7.70 -13.38
CA THR A 141 1.00 6.43 -13.84
C THR A 141 1.87 5.78 -12.76
N LEU A 142 2.12 4.48 -12.86
CA LEU A 142 3.09 3.77 -12.00
C LEU A 142 4.47 4.43 -12.04
N GLU A 143 4.92 4.85 -13.22
CA GLU A 143 6.17 5.58 -13.43
C GLU A 143 6.25 6.86 -12.57
N SER A 144 5.16 7.63 -12.51
CA SER A 144 5.09 8.86 -11.70
C SER A 144 5.30 8.58 -10.21
N TRP A 145 4.83 7.43 -9.71
CA TRP A 145 5.02 7.02 -8.32
C TRP A 145 6.45 6.54 -8.05
N THR A 146 7.03 5.77 -8.97
CA THR A 146 8.41 5.29 -8.87
C THR A 146 9.39 6.45 -8.75
N ASP A 147 9.24 7.49 -9.58
CA ASP A 147 10.10 8.67 -9.54
C ASP A 147 10.01 9.41 -8.20
N MET A 148 8.80 9.61 -7.69
CA MET A 148 8.56 10.26 -6.39
C MET A 148 9.19 9.46 -5.23
N LEU A 149 9.11 8.13 -5.28
CA LEU A 149 9.66 7.26 -4.25
C LEU A 149 11.19 7.23 -4.25
N TYR A 150 11.78 7.31 -5.44
CA TYR A 150 13.23 7.45 -5.58
C TYR A 150 13.72 8.78 -4.99
N GLN A 151 13.06 9.90 -5.33
CA GLN A 151 13.45 11.23 -4.84
C GLN A 151 13.32 11.36 -3.31
N SER A 152 12.43 10.59 -2.69
CA SER A 152 12.23 10.57 -1.24
C SER A 152 13.10 9.55 -0.49
N ASN A 153 14.03 8.86 -1.17
CA ASN A 153 14.85 7.76 -0.63
C ASN A 153 14.04 6.58 -0.06
N LEU A 154 12.79 6.42 -0.49
CA LEU A 154 11.91 5.31 -0.09
C LEU A 154 11.99 4.13 -1.05
N LEU A 155 12.54 4.32 -2.25
CA LEU A 155 12.91 3.25 -3.19
C LEU A 155 14.40 3.32 -3.53
N LYS A 156 15.04 2.15 -3.68
CA LYS A 156 16.37 2.03 -4.30
C LYS A 156 16.21 1.35 -5.66
N LEU A 157 16.72 1.97 -6.72
CA LEU A 157 16.86 1.28 -8.00
C LEU A 157 17.84 0.12 -7.83
N GLY A 158 17.39 -1.10 -8.11
CA GLY A 158 18.27 -2.25 -8.25
C GLY A 158 19.34 -1.97 -9.29
N LYS A 159 20.59 -2.33 -8.99
CA LYS A 159 21.65 -2.38 -10.01
C LYS A 159 21.48 -3.59 -10.90
#